data_AF-A0A2U1PCU3-F1
#
_entry.id   AF-A0A2U1PCU3-F1
#
_cell.length_a   1.000
_cell.length_b   1.000
_cell.length_c   1.000
_cell.angle_alpha   90.00
_cell.angle_beta   90.00
_cell.angle_gamma   90.00
#
_symmetry.space_group_name_H-M   'P 1'
#
loop_
_entity.id
_entity.type
_entity.pdbx_description
1 polymer ?
#
loop_
_entity_poly.entity_id
_entity_poly.type
_entity_poly.pdbx_seq_one_letter_code
_entity_poly.pdbx_strand_id
1 'polypeptide(L)' 'MCNSVESAIVDGDGVKHILLCRVLLGKTEVVNRFSTQCHPSSEEFDSGVDDSVSPKKVSDYLGRTVIESTVHL' A
#
# COMPACT_ATOMS: atom_id res chain seq x y z
N MET A 1 1.00 14.38 3.45
CA MET A 1 -0.16 13.49 3.21
C MET A 1 0.08 12.84 1.86
N CYS A 2 -0.11 11.53 1.72
CA CYS A 2 -0.06 10.89 0.40
C CYS A 2 -1.50 10.83 -0.11
N ASN A 3 -1.91 11.79 -0.94
CA ASN A 3 -3.23 11.76 -1.55
C ASN A 3 -3.14 10.89 -2.81
N SER A 4 -3.41 9.59 -2.69
CA SER A 4 -3.40 8.66 -3.85
C SER A 4 -4.35 9.12 -4.97
N VAL A 5 -5.42 9.85 -4.62
CA VAL A 5 -6.35 10.50 -5.55
C VAL A 5 -5.64 11.54 -6.42
N GLU A 6 -4.75 12.35 -5.84
CA GLU A 6 -4.03 13.38 -6.59
C GLU A 6 -3.06 12.76 -7.59
N SER A 7 -2.42 11.65 -7.21
CA SER A 7 -1.47 10.91 -8.04
C SER A 7 -2.11 9.97 -9.07
N ALA A 8 -3.41 9.69 -8.98
CA ALA A 8 -4.10 8.83 -9.95
C ALA A 8 -4.09 9.47 -11.35
N ILE A 9 -3.82 8.65 -12.37
CA ILE A 9 -3.78 9.08 -13.76
C ILE A 9 -5.21 9.30 -14.25
N VAL A 10 -5.40 10.40 -14.99
CA VAL A 10 -6.66 10.75 -15.62
C VAL A 10 -6.82 9.96 -16.91
N ASP A 11 -7.98 9.36 -17.14
CA ASP A 11 -8.30 8.65 -18.38
C ASP A 11 -8.65 9.61 -19.54
N GLY A 12 -9.15 9.06 -20.65
CA GLY A 12 -9.53 9.84 -21.83
C GLY A 12 -10.73 10.78 -21.61
N ASP A 13 -11.57 10.50 -20.61
CA ASP A 13 -12.79 11.24 -20.32
C ASP A 13 -12.59 12.27 -19.18
N GLY A 14 -11.38 12.40 -18.66
CA GLY A 14 -11.10 13.33 -17.56
C GLY A 14 -11.35 12.73 -16.17
N VAL A 15 -11.56 11.41 -16.06
CA VAL A 15 -11.92 10.71 -14.82
C VAL A 15 -10.70 10.06 -14.19
N LYS A 16 -10.64 10.03 -12.86
CA LYS A 16 -9.61 9.32 -12.09
C LYS A 16 -10.19 8.07 -11.45
N HIS A 17 -9.57 6.93 -11.71
CA HIS A 17 -9.97 5.63 -11.19
C HIS A 17 -9.10 5.24 -10.00
N ILE A 18 -9.74 4.76 -8.91
CA ILE A 18 -9.05 4.31 -7.71
C ILE A 18 -9.61 2.96 -7.31
N LEU A 19 -8.71 2.01 -7.09
CA LEU A 19 -9.08 0.69 -6.59
C LEU A 19 -9.15 0.71 -5.06
N LEU A 20 -10.32 0.38 -4.53
CA LEU A 20 -10.48 0.11 -3.11
C LEU A 20 -10.43 -1.40 -2.87
N CYS A 21 -9.40 -1.86 -2.17
CA CYS A 21 -9.23 -3.26 -1.82
C CYS A 21 -9.09 -3.46 -0.31
N ARG A 22 -9.47 -4.66 0.15
CA ARG A 22 -9.08 -5.16 1.47
C ARG A 22 -7.81 -5.98 1.32
N VAL A 23 -6.81 -5.66 2.13
CA VAL A 23 -5.50 -6.34 2.13
C VAL A 23 -5.27 -7.05 3.46
N LEU A 24 -4.74 -8.27 3.40
CA LEU A 24 -4.26 -9.00 4.56
C LEU A 24 -2.76 -8.75 4.69
N LEU A 25 -2.38 -7.85 5.59
CA LEU A 25 -0.98 -7.35 5.68
C LEU A 25 0.02 -8.34 6.29
N GLY A 26 -0.46 -9.39 6.96
CA GLY A 26 0.41 -10.29 7.72
C GLY A 26 1.07 -9.58 8.91
N LYS A 27 2.27 -10.03 9.30
CA LYS A 27 3.06 -9.39 10.37
C LYS A 27 3.72 -8.14 9.81
N THR A 28 3.40 -6.99 10.41
CA THR A 28 3.90 -5.69 9.95
C THR A 28 5.09 -5.19 10.78
N GLU A 29 6.06 -4.56 10.13
CA GLU A 29 7.08 -3.73 10.78
C GLU A 29 6.87 -2.25 10.48
N VAL A 30 7.31 -1.38 11.40
CA VAL A 30 7.30 0.07 11.17
C VAL A 30 8.57 0.46 10.43
N VAL A 31 8.41 0.97 9.22
CA VAL A 31 9.51 1.41 8.37
C VAL A 31 9.62 2.93 8.45
N ASN A 32 10.78 3.42 8.85
CA ASN A 32 11.05 4.86 8.86
C ASN A 32 10.92 5.41 7.42
N ARG A 33 10.19 6.51 7.24
CA ARG A 33 9.99 7.15 5.93
C ARG A 33 11.29 7.60 5.23
N PHE A 34 12.38 7.75 5.98
CA PHE A 34 13.70 8.08 5.45
C PHE A 34 14.61 6.86 5.30
N SER A 35 14.09 5.66 5.54
CA SER A 35 14.82 4.41 5.33
C SER A 35 14.99 4.12 3.84
N THR A 36 16.12 3.51 3.49
CA THR A 36 16.37 2.92 2.16
C THR A 36 15.99 1.43 2.12
N GLN A 37 15.23 0.95 3.10
CA GLN A 37 14.81 -0.45 3.21
C GLN A 37 13.87 -0.83 2.06
N CYS A 38 14.28 -1.83 1.28
CA CYS A 38 13.53 -2.35 0.12
C CYS A 38 13.02 -3.79 0.32
N HIS A 39 13.30 -4.39 1.47
CA HIS A 39 12.96 -5.77 1.85
C HIS A 39 12.67 -5.79 3.36
N PRO A 40 12.13 -6.87 3.95
CA PRO A 40 11.84 -6.85 5.37
C PRO A 40 13.14 -6.85 6.20
N SER A 41 13.07 -6.35 7.44
CA SER A 41 14.23 -6.34 8.35
C SER A 41 14.57 -7.73 8.90
N SER A 42 13.62 -8.67 8.84
CA SER A 42 13.78 -10.09 9.11
C SER A 42 12.75 -10.91 8.35
N GLU A 43 12.95 -12.23 8.23
CA GLU A 43 12.01 -13.14 7.55
C GLU A 43 10.64 -13.26 8.23
N GLU A 44 10.48 -12.70 9.44
CA GLU A 44 9.21 -12.75 10.16
C GLU A 44 8.19 -11.74 9.64
N PHE A 45 8.62 -10.69 8.94
CA PHE A 45 7.76 -9.60 8.50
C PHE A 45 7.29 -9.78 7.06
N ASP A 46 5.98 -9.62 6.87
CA ASP A 46 5.34 -9.73 5.57
C ASP A 46 5.22 -8.36 4.87
N SER A 47 5.03 -7.29 5.66
CA SER A 47 4.78 -5.93 5.15
C SER A 47 5.40 -4.84 6.01
N GLY A 48 5.69 -3.70 5.41
CA GLY A 48 6.12 -2.47 6.08
C GLY A 48 4.98 -1.44 6.15
N VAL A 49 4.87 -0.74 7.28
CA VAL A 49 3.94 0.38 7.48
C VAL A 49 4.67 1.64 7.98
N ASP A 50 4.12 2.82 7.70
CA ASP A 50 4.74 4.07 8.17
C ASP A 50 4.32 4.49 9.59
N ASP A 51 3.27 3.88 10.13
CA ASP A 51 2.76 4.07 11.49
C ASP A 51 2.02 2.80 11.94
N SER A 52 2.25 2.34 13.17
CA SER A 52 1.66 1.07 13.67
C SER A 52 0.21 1.19 14.12
N VAL A 53 -0.29 2.40 14.37
CA VAL A 53 -1.64 2.65 14.89
C VAL A 53 -2.57 3.16 13.79
N SER A 54 -2.03 3.99 12.89
CA SER A 54 -2.75 4.70 11.84
C SER A 54 -1.96 4.74 10.53
N PRO A 55 -1.71 3.57 9.91
CA PRO A 55 -0.90 3.48 8.70
C PRO A 55 -1.51 4.27 7.55
N LYS A 56 -0.68 5.04 6.84
CA LYS A 56 -1.03 5.78 5.63
C LYS A 56 -0.40 5.20 4.38
N LYS A 57 0.66 4.43 4.55
CA LYS A 57 1.36 3.71 3.48
C LYS A 57 1.67 2.30 3.94
N VAL A 58 1.52 1.37 3.00
CA VAL A 58 1.84 -0.04 3.17
C VAL A 58 2.78 -0.44 2.03
N SER A 59 3.83 -1.17 2.37
CA SER A 59 4.74 -1.82 1.43
C SER A 59 4.67 -3.33 1.64
N ASP A 60 4.09 -4.07 0.70
CA ASP A 60 4.09 -5.53 0.72
C ASP A 60 5.45 -6.05 0.22
N TYR A 61 6.08 -6.94 0.99
CA TYR A 61 7.38 -7.52 0.64
C TYR A 61 7.27 -8.87 -0.06
N LEU A 62 6.17 -9.61 0.13
CA LEU A 62 6.01 -10.96 -0.42
C LEU A 62 5.15 -11.01 -1.69
N GLY A 63 4.52 -9.90 -2.08
CA GLY A 63 3.63 -9.86 -3.24
C GLY A 63 2.45 -10.82 -3.10
N ARG A 64 2.01 -11.09 -1.85
CA ARG A 64 0.89 -12.00 -1.59
C ARG A 64 -0.41 -11.26 -1.85
N THR A 65 -0.89 -11.47 -3.08
CA THR A 65 -2.20 -11.19 -3.67
C THR A 65 -3.20 -10.49 -2.74
N VAL A 66 -3.34 -9.18 -2.97
CA VAL A 66 -4.55 -8.42 -2.68
C VAL A 66 -5.75 -9.24 -3.16
N ILE A 67 -6.77 -9.42 -2.31
CA ILE A 67 -8.06 -9.93 -2.79
C ILE A 67 -8.60 -8.81 -3.69
N GLU A 68 -8.42 -8.94 -5.01
CA GLU A 68 -8.91 -7.96 -5.97
C GLU A 68 -10.40 -7.77 -5.73
N SER A 69 -10.77 -6.58 -5.25
CA SER A 69 -12.14 -6.10 -5.37
C SER A 69 -12.15 -5.20 -6.59
N THR A 70 -12.54 -5.74 -7.73
CA THR A 70 -12.84 -4.93 -8.92
C THR A 70 -13.98 -3.98 -8.56
N VAL A 71 -13.66 -2.73 -8.25
CA VAL A 71 -14.66 -1.67 -8.18
C VAL A 71 -14.69 -1.02 -9.56
N HIS A 72 -15.73 -1.34 -10.34
CA HIS A 72 -16.08 -0.51 -11.49
C HIS A 72 -16.67 0.80 -10.96
N LEU A 73 -16.08 1.94 -11.33
CA LEU A 73 -16.69 3.25 -11.25
C LEU A 73 -16.99 3.73 -12.68
#